data_AF-A0A971VX39-F1
#
_entry.id   AF-A0A971VX39-F1
#
_cell.length_a   1.000
_cell.length_b   1.000
_cell.length_c   1.000
_cell.angle_alpha   90.00
_cell.angle_beta   90.00
_cell.angle_gamma   90.00
#
_symmetry.space_group_name_H-M   'P 1'
#
loop_
_entity.id
_entity.type
_entity.pdbx_description
1 polymer ?
#
loop_
_entity_poly.entity_id
_entity_poly.type
_entity_poly.pdbx_seq_one_letter_code
_entity_poly.pdbx_strand_id
1 'polypeptide(L)'
;ALNRGSSRLFVSWSAEGIPLNKIKNRDNGIEVRSSLTDRKGKSVGQKIERGTALISTITIKPLAKNLRNVTVIIPLPAGLEIENPRYSEGGEALPPFVRSEARDDRLLLYIDRLDKKLDWKFVLRAVTSGTFDVPQISSECMYDPAISSVSGGGRIEIR
;
A
#
# COMPACT_ATOMS: atom_id res chain seq x y z
N ALA A 1 9.10 -31.81 -16.59
CA ALA A 1 8.74 -33.24 -16.43
C ALA A 1 8.48 -33.83 -17.81
N LEU A 2 8.97 -35.04 -18.09
CA LEU A 2 8.76 -35.73 -19.36
C LEU A 2 7.85 -36.94 -19.12
N ASN A 3 6.64 -36.96 -19.71
CA ASN A 3 5.75 -38.10 -19.64
C ASN A 3 6.10 -39.12 -20.73
N ARG A 4 6.64 -40.28 -20.33
CA ARG A 4 6.99 -41.39 -21.25
C ARG A 4 5.95 -42.53 -21.24
N GLY A 5 4.81 -42.35 -20.56
CA GLY A 5 3.72 -43.33 -20.47
C GLY A 5 2.59 -43.06 -21.47
N SER A 6 1.69 -44.03 -21.61
CA SER A 6 0.50 -43.94 -22.47
C SER A 6 -0.70 -43.25 -21.81
N SER A 7 -0.61 -42.88 -20.53
CA SER A 7 -1.68 -42.24 -19.76
C SER A 7 -1.41 -40.75 -19.51
N ARG A 8 -2.45 -39.98 -19.16
CA ARG A 8 -2.35 -38.54 -18.88
C ARG A 8 -1.58 -38.31 -17.58
N LEU A 9 -0.60 -37.40 -17.63
CA LEU A 9 0.11 -36.88 -16.47
C LEU A 9 -0.31 -35.43 -16.24
N PHE A 10 -0.78 -35.12 -15.04
CA PHE A 10 -1.02 -33.74 -14.60
C PHE A 10 0.16 -33.31 -13.74
N VAL A 11 0.77 -32.17 -14.08
CA VAL A 11 1.91 -31.59 -13.35
C VAL A 11 1.56 -30.16 -12.98
N SER A 12 1.82 -29.80 -11.72
CA SER A 12 1.86 -28.41 -11.26
C SER A 12 3.24 -28.13 -10.69
N TRP A 13 3.75 -26.92 -10.89
CA TRP A 13 4.97 -26.43 -10.28
C TRP A 13 4.75 -24.96 -9.87
N SER A 14 5.29 -24.58 -8.72
CA SER A 14 5.28 -23.20 -8.22
C SER A 14 6.69 -22.80 -7.79
N ALA A 15 6.99 -21.51 -7.92
CA ALA A 15 8.22 -20.90 -7.44
C ALA A 15 7.86 -19.55 -6.83
N GLU A 16 8.46 -19.23 -5.69
CA GLU A 16 8.17 -18.02 -4.93
C GLU A 16 9.49 -17.35 -4.51
N GLY A 17 9.47 -16.02 -4.39
CA GLY A 17 10.65 -15.25 -4.02
C GLY A 17 10.34 -13.76 -3.90
N ILE A 18 11.26 -13.03 -3.26
CA ILE A 18 11.18 -11.57 -3.12
C ILE A 18 11.92 -10.94 -4.31
N PRO A 19 11.27 -10.09 -5.12
CA PRO A 19 11.93 -9.46 -6.25
C PRO A 19 13.01 -8.49 -5.77
N LEU A 20 14.18 -8.51 -6.41
CA LEU A 20 15.30 -7.61 -6.10
C LEU A 20 15.03 -6.15 -6.52
N ASN A 21 14.12 -5.95 -7.47
CA ASN A 21 13.74 -4.65 -7.99
C ASN A 21 12.24 -4.43 -7.81
N LYS A 22 11.81 -3.17 -7.83
CA LYS A 22 10.38 -2.85 -7.86
C LYS A 22 9.69 -3.55 -9.02
N ILE A 23 8.48 -4.04 -8.78
CA ILE A 23 7.66 -4.59 -9.85
C ILE A 23 7.02 -3.46 -10.64
N LYS A 24 6.68 -3.74 -11.90
CA LYS A 24 6.03 -2.74 -12.76
C LYS A 24 4.68 -2.37 -12.14
N ASN A 25 4.43 -1.07 -11.99
CA ASN A 25 3.12 -0.57 -11.57
C ASN A 25 2.04 -1.11 -12.50
N ARG A 26 0.93 -1.56 -11.92
CA ARG A 26 -0.18 -2.17 -12.65
C ARG A 26 -1.47 -1.85 -11.93
N ASP A 27 -2.52 -1.64 -12.71
CA ASP A 27 -3.89 -1.53 -12.23
C ASP A 27 -4.77 -2.46 -13.06
N ASN A 28 -5.59 -3.28 -12.40
CA ASN A 28 -6.59 -4.10 -13.05
C ASN A 28 -7.86 -4.12 -12.19
N GLY A 29 -8.94 -3.53 -12.69
CA GLY A 29 -10.22 -3.43 -11.96
C GLY A 29 -10.21 -2.52 -10.72
N ILE A 30 -9.05 -2.15 -10.20
CA ILE A 30 -8.86 -1.22 -9.08
C ILE A 30 -7.56 -0.44 -9.30
N GLU A 31 -7.49 0.77 -8.74
CA GLU A 31 -6.29 1.60 -8.70
C GLU A 31 -6.03 2.02 -7.24
N VAL A 32 -4.79 1.84 -6.76
CA VAL A 32 -4.33 2.40 -5.48
C VAL A 32 -3.14 3.32 -5.69
N ARG A 33 -3.15 4.46 -5.01
CA ARG A 33 -2.06 5.45 -5.00
C ARG A 33 -1.79 5.92 -3.58
N SER A 34 -0.54 6.26 -3.30
CA SER A 34 -0.11 6.91 -2.07
C SER A 34 0.68 8.16 -2.43
N SER A 35 0.45 9.25 -1.71
CA SER A 35 1.25 10.47 -1.82
C SER A 35 1.61 10.99 -0.43
N LEU A 36 2.75 11.68 -0.33
CA LEU A 36 3.21 12.31 0.90
C LEU A 36 3.24 13.82 0.71
N THR A 37 2.69 14.54 1.68
CA THR A 37 2.82 16.00 1.80
C THR A 37 3.27 16.38 3.20
N ASP A 38 3.74 17.60 3.38
CA ASP A 38 3.84 18.19 4.71
C ASP A 38 2.43 18.56 5.25
N ARG A 39 2.36 19.06 6.49
CA ARG A 39 1.10 19.52 7.10
C ARG A 39 0.46 20.72 6.38
N LYS A 40 1.21 21.44 5.53
CA LYS A 40 0.72 22.57 4.74
C LYS A 40 0.22 22.10 3.36
N GLY A 41 0.23 20.80 3.08
CA GLY A 41 -0.20 20.21 1.81
C GLY A 41 0.85 20.34 0.70
N LYS A 42 2.08 20.76 1.00
CA LYS A 42 3.16 20.83 0.01
C LYS A 42 3.74 19.43 -0.19
N SER A 43 3.92 19.03 -1.45
CA SER A 43 4.61 17.77 -1.79
C SER A 43 6.00 17.74 -1.16
N VAL A 44 6.32 16.63 -0.49
CA VAL A 44 7.66 16.42 0.05
C VAL A 44 8.53 15.74 -0.99
N GLY A 45 9.78 16.20 -1.08
CA GLY A 45 10.79 15.56 -1.93
C GLY A 45 11.28 14.24 -1.32
N GLN A 46 12.33 13.68 -1.93
CA GLN A 46 12.97 12.47 -1.41
C GLN A 46 13.78 12.72 -0.13
N LYS A 47 14.15 13.97 0.15
CA LYS A 47 14.90 14.36 1.36
C LYS A 47 13.95 14.97 2.37
N ILE A 48 13.85 14.34 3.53
CA ILE A 48 12.91 14.69 4.60
C ILE A 48 13.73 14.99 5.85
N GLU A 49 13.41 16.08 6.54
CA GLU A 49 14.08 16.41 7.80
C GLU A 49 13.50 15.57 8.94
N ARG A 50 14.36 15.05 9.80
CA ARG A 50 13.97 14.31 11.00
C ARG A 50 12.99 15.13 11.85
N GLY A 51 11.97 14.48 12.37
CA GLY A 51 10.90 15.10 13.15
C GLY A 51 9.75 15.68 12.31
N THR A 52 9.90 15.77 10.98
CA THR A 52 8.83 16.22 10.08
C THR A 52 7.62 15.30 10.20
N ALA A 53 6.46 15.90 10.48
CA ALA A 53 5.18 15.23 10.34
C ALA A 53 4.73 15.30 8.87
N LEU A 54 4.45 14.14 8.30
CA LEU A 54 4.03 13.93 6.92
C LEU A 54 2.57 13.49 6.91
N ILE A 55 1.79 14.00 5.97
CA ILE A 55 0.45 13.51 5.69
C ILE A 55 0.55 12.53 4.53
N SER A 56 0.24 11.26 4.80
CA SER A 56 0.08 10.23 3.79
C SER A 56 -1.37 10.21 3.32
N THR A 57 -1.58 10.49 2.03
CA THR A 57 -2.91 10.39 1.40
C THR A 57 -2.96 9.12 0.58
N ILE A 58 -3.88 8.22 0.95
CA ILE A 58 -4.18 7.00 0.21
C ILE A 58 -5.42 7.23 -0.63
N THR A 59 -5.29 7.03 -1.94
CA THR A 59 -6.41 7.10 -2.88
C THR A 59 -6.65 5.72 -3.46
N ILE A 60 -7.88 5.24 -3.31
CA ILE A 60 -8.32 3.94 -3.82
C ILE A 60 -9.51 4.19 -4.74
N LYS A 61 -9.37 3.85 -6.02
CA LYS A 61 -10.36 4.11 -7.04
C LYS A 61 -10.84 2.80 -7.65
N PRO A 62 -12.14 2.47 -7.57
CA PRO A 62 -12.69 1.33 -8.29
C PRO A 62 -12.67 1.62 -9.80
N LEU A 63 -12.14 0.69 -10.59
CA LEU A 63 -12.20 0.74 -12.07
C LEU A 63 -13.20 -0.28 -12.63
N ALA A 64 -13.46 -1.35 -11.88
CA ALA A 64 -14.54 -2.29 -12.09
C ALA A 64 -15.71 -2.02 -11.12
N LYS A 65 -16.87 -2.63 -11.40
CA LYS A 65 -18.08 -2.50 -10.58
C LYS A 65 -18.09 -3.53 -9.46
N ASN A 66 -18.85 -3.24 -8.40
CA ASN A 66 -19.15 -4.17 -7.31
C ASN A 66 -17.92 -4.74 -6.60
N LEU A 67 -16.89 -3.92 -6.37
CA LEU A 67 -15.72 -4.37 -5.62
C LEU A 67 -16.13 -4.66 -4.17
N ARG A 68 -15.79 -5.86 -3.71
CA ARG A 68 -16.06 -6.37 -2.36
C ARG A 68 -14.80 -6.95 -1.77
N ASN A 69 -14.71 -6.96 -0.44
CA ASN A 69 -13.60 -7.55 0.31
C ASN A 69 -12.23 -7.05 -0.22
N VAL A 70 -12.11 -5.74 -0.39
CA VAL A 70 -10.88 -5.12 -0.89
C VAL A 70 -9.92 -4.98 0.28
N THR A 71 -8.69 -5.46 0.11
CA THR A 71 -7.60 -5.24 1.06
C THR A 71 -6.59 -4.29 0.45
N VAL A 72 -6.09 -3.36 1.26
CA VAL A 72 -4.98 -2.46 0.88
C VAL A 72 -3.83 -2.67 1.85
N ILE A 73 -2.65 -2.91 1.29
CA ILE A 73 -1.41 -3.07 2.04
C ILE A 73 -0.55 -1.84 1.79
N ILE A 74 -0.23 -1.12 2.86
CA ILE A 74 0.55 0.11 2.86
C ILE A 74 1.82 -0.15 3.68
N PRO A 75 2.89 -0.71 3.10
CA PRO A 75 4.11 -0.94 3.85
C PRO A 75 4.79 0.40 4.17
N LEU A 76 5.41 0.47 5.34
CA LEU A 76 6.10 1.67 5.83
C LEU A 76 7.59 1.61 5.47
N PRO A 77 8.18 2.71 4.97
CA PRO A 77 9.63 2.87 4.98
C PRO A 77 10.14 2.85 6.43
N ALA A 78 11.19 2.09 6.73
CA ALA A 78 11.64 1.83 8.11
C ALA A 78 12.01 3.08 8.95
N GLY A 79 12.31 4.22 8.31
CA GLY A 79 12.57 5.48 9.01
C GLY A 79 11.31 6.30 9.36
N LEU A 80 10.13 5.87 8.92
CA LEU A 80 8.84 6.52 9.17
C LEU A 80 8.00 5.69 10.14
N GLU A 81 7.34 6.36 11.08
CA GLU A 81 6.41 5.74 12.03
C GLU A 81 5.01 6.33 11.90
N ILE A 82 3.96 5.52 12.09
CA ILE A 82 2.57 6.00 12.12
C ILE A 82 2.34 6.77 13.41
N GLU A 83 1.85 8.00 13.29
CA GLU A 83 1.42 8.75 14.47
C GLU A 83 0.07 8.23 14.97
N ASN A 84 -0.08 8.20 16.29
CA ASN A 84 -1.35 7.84 16.91
C ASN A 84 -2.42 8.92 16.59
N PRO A 85 -3.55 8.54 15.95
CA PRO A 85 -4.61 9.48 15.59
C PRO A 85 -5.17 10.30 16.77
N ARG A 86 -5.06 9.79 18.01
CA ARG A 86 -5.52 10.50 19.21
C ARG A 86 -4.73 11.76 19.52
N TYR A 87 -3.50 11.87 19.01
CA TYR A 87 -2.58 12.97 19.33
C TYR A 87 -2.12 13.74 18.08
N SER A 88 -2.49 13.27 16.88
CA SER A 88 -2.05 13.87 15.61
C SER A 88 -3.13 14.77 15.02
N GLU A 89 -2.77 16.00 14.67
CA GLU A 89 -3.57 16.84 13.78
C GLU A 89 -3.31 16.44 12.31
N GLY A 90 -4.38 16.30 11.51
CA GLY A 90 -4.31 16.05 10.06
C GLY A 90 -4.61 14.62 9.60
N GLY A 91 -4.80 13.68 10.54
CA GLY A 91 -5.37 12.36 10.23
C GLY A 91 -6.89 12.42 10.13
N GLU A 92 -7.47 11.57 9.28
CA GLU A 92 -8.93 11.48 9.10
C GLU A 92 -9.47 10.22 9.81
N ALA A 93 -10.67 10.33 10.39
CA ALA A 93 -11.40 9.15 10.84
C ALA A 93 -11.72 8.25 9.64
N LEU A 94 -11.56 6.94 9.81
CA LEU A 94 -11.92 6.00 8.77
C LEU A 94 -13.45 5.94 8.59
N PRO A 95 -13.93 5.76 7.35
CA PRO A 95 -15.34 5.45 7.13
C PRO A 95 -15.74 4.15 7.84
N PRO A 96 -17.01 4.01 8.26
CA PRO A 96 -17.46 2.85 9.05
C PRO A 96 -17.37 1.50 8.32
N PHE A 97 -17.29 1.53 6.98
CA PHE A 97 -17.12 0.33 6.14
C PHE A 97 -15.65 -0.05 5.92
N VAL A 98 -14.71 0.66 6.58
CA VAL A 98 -13.27 0.42 6.50
C VAL A 98 -12.73 0.09 7.88
N ARG A 99 -12.12 -1.09 8.01
CA ARG A 99 -11.34 -1.47 9.18
C ARG A 99 -9.85 -1.26 8.88
N SER A 100 -9.10 -0.73 9.84
CA SER A 100 -7.63 -0.67 9.74
C SER A 100 -6.94 -1.56 10.77
N GLU A 101 -5.71 -1.93 10.46
CA GLU A 101 -4.81 -2.62 11.37
C GLU A 101 -3.41 -2.05 11.15
N ALA A 102 -2.93 -1.27 12.14
CA ALA A 102 -1.57 -0.75 12.14
C ALA A 102 -0.63 -1.80 12.76
N ARG A 103 0.43 -2.12 12.04
CA ARG A 103 1.56 -2.93 12.50
C ARG A 103 2.83 -2.08 12.43
N ASP A 104 3.92 -2.61 12.98
CA ASP A 104 5.20 -1.89 13.03
C ASP A 104 5.75 -1.58 11.62
N ASP A 105 5.53 -2.46 10.64
CA ASP A 105 6.12 -2.37 9.30
C ASP A 105 5.10 -2.00 8.19
N ARG A 106 3.80 -1.93 8.51
CA ARG A 106 2.74 -1.68 7.53
C ARG A 106 1.42 -1.27 8.18
N LEU A 107 0.62 -0.56 7.40
CA LEU A 107 -0.80 -0.36 7.66
C LEU A 107 -1.64 -1.19 6.69
N LEU A 108 -2.64 -1.88 7.22
CA LEU A 108 -3.60 -2.65 6.44
C LEU A 108 -4.97 -1.98 6.51
N LEU A 109 -5.65 -1.87 5.37
CA LEU A 109 -7.05 -1.49 5.28
C LEU A 109 -7.87 -2.64 4.73
N TYR A 110 -9.04 -2.88 5.32
CA TYR A 110 -10.02 -3.85 4.87
C TYR A 110 -11.33 -3.12 4.58
N ILE A 111 -11.79 -3.19 3.35
CA ILE A 111 -12.93 -2.44 2.82
C ILE A 111 -13.96 -3.45 2.34
N ASP A 112 -15.11 -3.53 3.03
CA ASP A 112 -16.18 -4.48 2.68
C ASP A 112 -16.71 -4.22 1.27
N ARG A 113 -16.92 -2.94 0.93
CA ARG A 113 -17.52 -2.51 -0.33
C ARG A 113 -16.89 -1.19 -0.80
N LEU A 114 -16.35 -1.17 -2.03
CA LEU A 114 -15.77 0.02 -2.66
C LEU A 114 -16.54 0.39 -3.93
N ASP A 115 -17.56 1.23 -3.80
CA ASP A 115 -18.39 1.67 -4.94
C ASP A 115 -17.94 3.02 -5.52
N LYS A 116 -17.22 3.83 -4.74
CA LYS A 116 -16.73 5.16 -5.11
C LYS A 116 -15.26 5.29 -4.70
N LYS A 117 -14.59 6.32 -5.25
CA LYS A 117 -13.24 6.68 -4.83
C LYS A 117 -13.21 6.93 -3.32
N LEU A 118 -12.26 6.32 -2.64
CA LEU A 118 -11.94 6.57 -1.25
C LEU A 118 -10.59 7.29 -1.18
N ASP A 119 -10.59 8.52 -0.69
CA ASP A 119 -9.38 9.20 -0.25
C ASP A 119 -9.35 9.14 1.28
N TRP A 120 -8.20 8.79 1.86
CA TRP A 120 -8.04 8.75 3.30
C TRP A 120 -6.64 9.19 3.71
N LYS A 121 -6.56 9.96 4.79
CA LYS A 121 -5.31 10.52 5.29
C LYS A 121 -4.94 10.00 6.67
N PHE A 122 -3.66 9.71 6.83
CA PHE A 122 -3.04 9.45 8.12
C PHE A 122 -1.68 10.13 8.22
N VAL A 123 -1.19 10.27 9.44
CA VAL A 123 0.04 11.01 9.72
C VAL A 123 1.19 10.05 9.96
N LEU A 124 2.33 10.35 9.35
CA LEU A 124 3.61 9.69 9.56
C LEU A 124 4.60 10.67 10.18
N ARG A 125 5.52 10.18 11.02
CA ARG A 125 6.64 10.94 11.56
C ARG A 125 7.95 10.41 10.99
N ALA A 126 8.82 11.30 10.52
CA ALA A 126 10.21 10.93 10.21
C ALA A 126 11.02 10.80 11.50
N VAL A 127 11.42 9.57 11.87
CA VAL A 127 12.01 9.29 13.19
C VAL A 127 13.50 8.98 13.10
N THR A 128 13.88 8.03 12.26
CA THR A 128 15.26 7.52 12.20
C THR A 128 15.97 8.08 10.98
N SER A 129 17.12 8.73 11.16
CA SER A 129 17.93 9.22 10.05
C SER A 129 18.55 8.04 9.28
N GLY A 130 18.59 8.16 7.95
CA GLY A 130 19.06 7.10 7.08
C GLY A 130 18.43 7.16 5.69
N THR A 131 18.84 6.24 4.82
CA THR A 131 18.26 6.07 3.49
C THR A 131 17.45 4.79 3.47
N PHE A 132 16.17 4.90 3.12
CA PHE A 132 15.22 3.78 3.17
C PHE A 132 14.53 3.61 1.83
N ASP A 133 14.35 2.36 1.42
CA ASP A 133 13.46 2.06 0.31
C ASP A 133 12.02 2.32 0.72
N VAL A 134 11.26 2.94 -0.17
CA VAL A 134 9.82 3.09 -0.05
C VAL A 134 9.20 1.90 -0.75
N PRO A 135 8.53 0.97 -0.03
CA PRO A 135 7.90 -0.15 -0.68
C PRO A 135 6.70 0.28 -1.53
N GLN A 136 6.28 -0.57 -2.48
CA GLN A 136 5.08 -0.31 -3.27
C GLN A 136 3.83 -0.56 -2.42
N ILE A 137 2.84 0.33 -2.55
CA ILE A 137 1.50 0.11 -2.02
C ILE A 137 0.75 -0.84 -2.95
N SER A 138 -0.06 -1.73 -2.38
CA SER A 138 -0.88 -2.66 -3.16
C SER A 138 -2.31 -2.74 -2.67
N SER A 139 -3.21 -3.11 -3.57
CA SER A 139 -4.61 -3.35 -3.27
C SER A 139 -5.12 -4.52 -4.09
N GLU A 140 -5.98 -5.35 -3.52
CA GLU A 140 -6.60 -6.48 -4.22
C GLU A 140 -7.98 -6.83 -3.65
N CYS A 141 -8.82 -7.46 -4.48
CA CYS A 141 -10.02 -8.15 -3.99
C CYS A 141 -9.63 -9.54 -3.46
N MET A 142 -9.89 -9.82 -2.19
CA MET A 142 -9.45 -11.06 -1.53
C MET A 142 -9.96 -12.35 -2.18
N TYR A 143 -11.13 -12.29 -2.82
CA TYR A 143 -11.77 -13.44 -3.47
C TYR A 143 -11.73 -13.37 -5.00
N ASP A 144 -11.07 -12.35 -5.55
CA ASP A 144 -10.78 -12.21 -6.98
C ASP A 144 -9.44 -11.47 -7.17
N PRO A 145 -8.30 -12.17 -6.98
CA PRO A 145 -6.97 -11.56 -7.00
C PRO A 145 -6.57 -11.05 -8.39
N ALA A 146 -7.32 -11.39 -9.44
CA ALA A 146 -7.14 -10.77 -10.75
C ALA A 146 -7.39 -9.25 -10.66
N ILE A 147 -8.35 -8.82 -9.83
CA ILE A 147 -8.58 -7.42 -9.51
C ILE A 147 -7.55 -6.96 -8.49
N SER A 148 -6.51 -6.31 -8.97
CA SER A 148 -5.40 -5.84 -8.14
C SER A 148 -4.70 -4.61 -8.71
N SER A 149 -4.06 -3.87 -7.82
CA SER A 149 -3.22 -2.72 -8.14
C SER A 149 -1.95 -2.77 -7.32
N VAL A 150 -0.83 -2.37 -7.94
CA VAL A 150 0.44 -2.12 -7.27
C VAL A 150 1.03 -0.84 -7.83
N SER A 151 1.47 0.06 -6.95
CA SER A 151 2.03 1.35 -7.38
C SER A 151 3.05 1.93 -6.42
N GLY A 152 3.71 2.99 -6.88
CA GLY A 152 4.71 3.72 -6.11
C GLY A 152 6.08 3.04 -6.15
N GLY A 153 6.67 2.89 -4.98
CA GLY A 153 8.05 2.47 -4.84
C GLY A 153 9.03 3.65 -5.00
N GLY A 154 10.22 3.51 -4.43
CA GLY A 154 11.26 4.52 -4.53
C GLY A 154 12.19 4.50 -3.34
N ARG A 155 12.72 5.67 -3.00
CA ARG A 155 13.66 5.83 -1.90
C ARG A 155 13.48 7.19 -1.26
N ILE A 156 13.66 7.25 0.05
CA ILE A 156 13.70 8.48 0.83
C ILE A 156 14.98 8.53 1.65
N GLU A 157 15.42 9.75 1.94
CA GLU A 157 16.51 10.07 2.84
C GLU A 157 15.93 10.90 3.98
N ILE A 158 16.11 10.41 5.20
CA ILE A 158 15.79 11.14 6.43
C ILE A 158 17.09 11.66 7.02
N ARG A 159 17.18 12.98 7.16
CA ARG A 159 18.37 13.68 7.69
C ARG A 159 18.04 14.39 8.99
#